data_AF-A0AAW5LC83-F1
#
_entry.id   AF-A0AAW5LC83-F1
#
_cell.length_a   1.000
_cell.length_b   1.000
_cell.length_c   1.000
_cell.angle_alpha   90.00
_cell.angle_beta   90.00
_cell.angle_gamma   90.00
#
_symmetry.space_group_name_H-M   'P 1'
#
loop_
_entity.id
_entity.type
_entity.pdbx_description
1 polymer ?
#
loop_
_entity_poly.entity_id
_entity_poly.type
_entity_poly.pdbx_seq_one_letter_code
_entity_poly.pdbx_strand_id
1 'polypeptide(L)'
;MDFSKLDIHSTAQHTFRFEVLHPVTGDSTGAFIDVYGAESDPVRKYTANQLRQLQKQEFENSRTRKPKYVELSELEDRKLENALVRIAGWENVKWGKDELAFTPENVRKLLTACPWLSDQIVEHSDELGNFLKA
;
A
#
# COMPACT_ATOMS: atom_id res chain seq x y z
N MET A 1 13.68 17.04 24.65
CA MET A 1 12.98 16.58 23.44
C MET A 1 11.67 15.97 23.90
N ASP A 2 10.55 16.37 23.31
CA ASP A 2 9.23 15.91 23.71
C ASP A 2 8.77 14.80 22.75
N PHE A 3 8.73 13.56 23.25
CA PHE A 3 8.38 12.37 22.45
C PHE A 3 6.91 12.32 22.06
N SER A 4 6.04 13.12 22.68
CA SER A 4 4.64 13.23 22.27
C SER A 4 4.50 13.83 20.86
N LYS A 5 5.48 14.62 20.41
CA LYS A 5 5.54 15.18 19.04
C LYS A 5 5.97 14.15 17.99
N LEU A 6 6.46 12.99 18.43
CA LEU A 6 6.82 11.85 17.59
C LEU A 6 5.73 10.78 17.59
N ASP A 7 4.50 11.13 18.00
CA ASP A 7 3.36 10.21 17.93
C ASP A 7 2.96 9.97 16.46
N ILE A 8 3.48 8.86 15.93
CA ILE A 8 3.22 8.38 14.58
C ILE A 8 1.75 7.98 14.41
N HIS A 9 1.09 7.52 15.48
CA HIS A 9 -0.28 7.04 15.37
C HIS A 9 -1.24 8.18 15.03
N SER A 10 -1.06 9.36 15.63
CA SER A 10 -1.89 10.52 15.31
C SER A 10 -1.56 11.12 13.94
N THR A 11 -0.29 11.09 13.53
CA THR A 11 0.16 11.73 12.28
C THR A 11 -0.06 10.85 11.05
N ALA A 12 0.06 9.53 11.17
CA ALA A 12 -0.18 8.57 10.09
C ALA A 12 -1.64 8.49 9.61
N GLN A 13 -2.58 9.07 10.35
CA GLN A 13 -3.98 9.21 9.90
C GLN A 13 -4.12 10.27 8.79
N HIS A 14 -3.15 11.18 8.68
CA HIS A 14 -3.08 12.12 7.57
C HIS A 14 -2.50 11.45 6.33
N THR A 15 -2.94 11.91 5.16
CA THR A 15 -2.40 11.44 3.90
C THR A 15 -1.16 12.23 3.52
N PHE A 16 -0.20 11.55 2.92
CA PHE A 16 0.96 12.15 2.28
C PHE A 16 0.79 12.09 0.77
N ARG A 17 0.95 13.24 0.12
CA ARG A 17 0.88 13.35 -1.34
C ARG A 17 2.28 13.29 -1.93
N PHE A 18 2.52 12.33 -2.80
CA PHE A 18 3.77 12.24 -3.56
C PHE A 18 3.52 12.23 -5.06
N GLU A 19 4.54 12.65 -5.82
CA GLU A 19 4.54 12.55 -7.28
C GLU A 19 5.10 11.18 -7.69
N VAL A 20 4.42 10.50 -8.60
CA VAL A 20 4.88 9.22 -9.15
C VAL A 20 6.07 9.49 -10.06
N LEU A 21 7.15 8.74 -9.83
CA LEU A 21 8.36 8.84 -10.63
C LEU A 21 8.44 7.70 -11.62
N HIS A 22 8.96 7.98 -12.82
CA HIS A 22 9.17 6.95 -13.82
C HIS A 22 10.20 5.93 -13.31
N PRO A 23 9.90 4.61 -13.32
CA PRO A 23 10.68 3.61 -12.58
C PRO A 23 12.11 3.41 -13.10
N VAL A 24 12.41 3.85 -14.33
CA VAL A 24 13.73 3.69 -14.96
C VAL A 24 14.51 4.99 -14.98
N THR A 25 13.84 6.13 -15.20
CA THR A 25 14.51 7.42 -15.42
C THR A 25 14.47 8.31 -14.19
N GLY A 26 13.57 8.04 -13.24
CA GLY A 26 13.32 8.91 -12.09
C GLY A 26 12.60 10.21 -12.46
N ASP A 27 12.15 10.36 -13.70
CA ASP A 27 11.48 11.58 -14.15
C ASP A 27 10.10 11.71 -13.50
N SER A 28 9.77 12.93 -13.11
CA SER A 28 8.43 13.35 -12.71
C SER A 28 7.39 13.03 -13.79
N THR A 29 6.39 12.22 -13.45
CA THR A 29 5.31 11.87 -14.38
C THR A 29 4.18 12.90 -14.40
N GLY A 30 4.14 13.82 -13.44
CA GLY A 30 3.03 14.74 -13.20
C GLY A 30 1.81 14.10 -12.54
N ALA A 31 1.82 12.78 -12.30
CA ALA A 31 0.77 12.07 -11.57
C ALA A 31 1.05 12.10 -10.07
N PHE A 32 0.01 12.31 -9.27
CA PHE A 32 0.11 12.37 -7.82
C PHE A 32 -0.71 11.27 -7.16
N ILE A 33 -0.20 10.71 -6.07
CA ILE A 33 -0.91 9.73 -5.25
C ILE A 33 -0.88 10.19 -3.80
N ASP A 34 -2.04 10.12 -3.16
CA ASP A 34 -2.21 10.36 -1.73
C ASP A 34 -2.19 9.01 -1.02
N VAL A 35 -1.31 8.85 -0.03
CA VAL A 35 -1.15 7.61 0.74
C VAL A 35 -1.29 7.81 2.23
N TYR A 36 -1.90 6.84 2.90
CA TYR A 36 -1.88 6.71 4.34
C TYR A 36 -0.54 6.15 4.83
N GLY A 37 -0.14 6.50 6.04
CA GLY A 37 1.03 5.91 6.67
C GLY A 37 0.82 4.46 7.08
N ALA A 38 1.92 3.71 7.25
CA ALA A 38 1.90 2.31 7.67
C ALA A 38 1.14 2.06 8.99
N GLU A 39 1.21 3.02 9.91
CA GLU A 39 0.54 2.97 11.22
C GLU A 39 -0.89 3.54 11.22
N SER A 40 -1.43 3.87 10.05
CA SER A 40 -2.82 4.33 9.93
C SER A 40 -3.83 3.22 10.26
N ASP A 41 -5.02 3.60 10.71
CA ASP A 41 -6.10 2.66 11.01
C ASP A 41 -6.45 1.70 9.86
N PRO A 42 -6.61 2.14 8.58
CA PRO A 42 -6.90 1.23 7.48
C PRO A 42 -5.78 0.21 7.25
N VAL A 43 -4.52 0.65 7.28
CA VAL A 43 -3.36 -0.22 7.02
C VAL A 43 -3.16 -1.20 8.18
N ARG A 44 -3.23 -0.75 9.44
CA ARG A 44 -3.13 -1.62 10.62
C ARG A 44 -4.24 -2.67 10.65
N LYS A 45 -5.48 -2.29 10.31
CA LYS A 45 -6.60 -3.23 10.24
C LYS A 45 -6.36 -4.31 9.18
N TYR A 46 -5.84 -3.92 8.01
CA TYR A 46 -5.47 -4.88 6.98
C TYR A 46 -4.36 -5.81 7.45
N THR A 47 -3.26 -5.27 7.99
CA THR A 47 -2.14 -6.07 8.52
C THR A 47 -2.57 -7.04 9.62
N ALA A 48 -3.44 -6.60 10.53
CA ALA A 48 -3.99 -7.46 11.59
C ALA A 48 -4.85 -8.60 11.02
N ASN A 49 -5.64 -8.34 9.97
CA ASN A 49 -6.41 -9.38 9.30
C ASN A 49 -5.50 -10.40 8.59
N GLN A 50 -4.46 -9.92 7.91
CA GLN A 50 -3.47 -10.79 7.26
C GLN A 50 -2.76 -11.70 8.26
N LEU A 51 -2.34 -11.15 9.40
CA LEU A 51 -1.70 -11.93 10.47
C LEU A 51 -2.64 -13.04 10.99
N ARG A 52 -3.92 -12.72 11.20
CA ARG A 52 -4.92 -13.71 11.65
C ARG A 52 -5.15 -14.81 10.63
N GLN A 53 -5.18 -14.47 9.33
CA GLN A 53 -5.34 -15.46 8.26
C GLN A 53 -4.13 -16.42 8.20
N LEU A 54 -2.92 -15.89 8.30
CA LEU A 54 -1.69 -16.68 8.33
C LEU A 54 -1.66 -17.64 9.52
N GLN A 55 -1.94 -17.13 10.73
CA GLN A 55 -2.01 -17.97 11.94
C GLN A 55 -3.04 -19.09 11.83
N LYS A 56 -4.20 -18.79 11.23
CA LYS A 56 -5.24 -19.79 10.99
C LYS A 56 -4.77 -20.86 10.00
N GLN A 57 -4.15 -20.46 8.89
CA GLN A 57 -3.60 -21.38 7.89
C GLN A 57 -2.51 -22.28 8.47
N GLU A 58 -1.59 -21.72 9.28
CA GLU A 58 -0.56 -22.48 9.97
C GLU A 58 -1.15 -23.53 10.92
N PHE A 59 -2.16 -23.14 11.69
CA PHE A 59 -2.86 -24.05 12.60
C PHE A 59 -3.63 -25.16 11.87
N GLU A 60 -4.23 -24.87 10.71
CA GLU A 60 -4.89 -25.87 9.87
C GLU A 60 -3.87 -26.83 9.22
N ASN A 61 -2.74 -26.31 8.78
CA ASN A 61 -1.63 -27.08 8.22
C ASN A 61 -0.99 -28.01 9.26
N SER A 62 -0.85 -27.57 10.52
CA SER A 62 -0.28 -28.40 11.59
C SER A 62 -1.18 -29.60 11.95
N ARG A 63 -2.47 -29.55 11.60
CA ARG A 63 -3.46 -30.60 11.88
C ARG A 63 -3.70 -31.54 10.70
N THR A 64 -3.14 -31.26 9.53
CA THR A 64 -3.44 -31.98 8.29
C THR A 64 -2.18 -32.61 7.69
N ARG A 65 -2.27 -33.82 7.14
CA ARG A 65 -1.15 -34.50 6.45
C ARG A 65 -0.87 -33.96 5.04
N LYS A 66 -1.61 -32.93 4.61
CA LYS A 66 -1.54 -32.26 3.30
C LYS A 66 -1.53 -30.74 3.54
N PRO A 67 -0.39 -30.17 3.94
CA PRO A 67 -0.29 -28.74 4.17
C PRO A 67 -0.52 -27.96 2.86
N LYS A 68 -1.21 -26.82 2.96
CA LYS A 68 -1.37 -25.85 1.88
C LYS A 68 -0.30 -24.78 2.00
N TYR A 69 0.51 -24.65 0.96
CA TYR A 69 1.51 -23.59 0.87
C TYR A 69 0.90 -22.32 0.29
N VAL A 70 1.52 -21.18 0.61
CA VAL A 70 1.17 -19.90 -0.01
C VAL A 70 1.73 -19.92 -1.42
N GLU A 71 0.85 -19.78 -2.41
CA GLU A 71 1.21 -19.76 -3.83
C GLU A 71 1.70 -18.37 -4.25
N LEU A 72 2.45 -18.29 -5.36
CA LEU A 72 2.97 -17.02 -5.88
C LEU A 72 1.84 -16.01 -6.18
N SER A 73 0.75 -16.47 -6.80
CA SER A 73 -0.41 -15.62 -7.10
C SER A 73 -1.04 -15.02 -5.85
N GLU A 74 -1.04 -15.77 -4.74
CA GLU A 74 -1.55 -15.27 -3.47
C GLU A 74 -0.64 -14.18 -2.89
N LEU A 75 0.69 -14.30 -3.08
CA LEU A 75 1.63 -13.24 -2.69
C LEU A 75 1.44 -11.97 -3.52
N GLU A 76 1.21 -12.11 -4.82
CA GLU A 76 0.92 -11.00 -5.74
C GLU A 76 -0.37 -10.28 -5.36
N ASP A 77 -1.44 -11.03 -5.09
CA ASP A 77 -2.72 -10.48 -4.62
C ASP A 77 -2.54 -9.74 -3.30
N ARG A 78 -1.81 -10.33 -2.34
CA ARG A 78 -1.51 -9.67 -1.06
C ARG A 78 -0.74 -8.37 -1.26
N LYS A 79 0.27 -8.35 -2.15
CA LYS A 79 1.04 -7.14 -2.47
C LYS A 79 0.14 -6.06 -3.06
N LEU A 80 -0.76 -6.43 -3.96
CA LEU A 80 -1.71 -5.50 -4.58
C LEU A 80 -2.67 -4.93 -3.54
N GLU A 81 -3.31 -5.77 -2.74
CA GLU A 81 -4.23 -5.34 -1.67
C GLU A 81 -3.53 -4.44 -0.64
N ASN A 82 -2.28 -4.77 -0.30
CA ASN A 82 -1.46 -4.00 0.61
C ASN A 82 -1.20 -2.56 0.09
N ALA A 83 -0.94 -2.41 -1.20
CA ALA A 83 -0.83 -1.09 -1.83
C ALA A 83 -2.21 -0.39 -1.92
N LEU A 84 -3.27 -1.12 -2.27
CA LEU A 84 -4.62 -0.57 -2.43
C LEU A 84 -5.15 0.06 -1.14
N VAL A 85 -4.96 -0.60 0.01
CA VAL A 85 -5.39 -0.08 1.33
C VAL A 85 -4.62 1.19 1.73
N ARG A 86 -3.40 1.38 1.20
CA ARG A 86 -2.59 2.58 1.47
C ARG A 86 -3.02 3.78 0.64
N ILE A 87 -3.64 3.58 -0.53
CA ILE A 87 -4.03 4.70 -1.39
C ILE A 87 -5.32 5.35 -0.86
N ALA A 88 -5.22 6.64 -0.54
CA ALA A 88 -6.36 7.47 -0.17
C ALA A 88 -6.98 8.18 -1.38
N GLY A 89 -6.17 8.47 -2.39
CA GLY A 89 -6.59 9.20 -3.59
C GLY A 89 -5.47 9.27 -4.62
N TRP A 90 -5.81 9.74 -5.82
CA TRP A 90 -4.82 10.08 -6.84
C TRP A 90 -5.29 11.30 -7.65
N GLU A 91 -4.35 11.94 -8.35
CA GLU A 91 -4.64 13.06 -9.24
C GLU A 91 -3.76 12.97 -10.49
N ASN A 92 -4.30 13.39 -11.64
CA ASN A 92 -3.61 13.42 -12.93
C ASN A 92 -3.04 12.06 -13.38
N VAL A 93 -3.68 10.97 -12.95
CA VAL A 93 -3.37 9.61 -13.42
C VAL A 93 -4.07 9.37 -14.75
N LYS A 94 -3.30 9.03 -15.78
CA LYS A 94 -3.81 8.75 -17.13
C LYS A 94 -3.53 7.32 -17.54
N TRP A 95 -4.49 6.72 -18.26
CA TRP A 95 -4.33 5.40 -18.85
C TRP A 95 -4.60 5.48 -20.35
N GLY A 96 -3.54 5.50 -21.15
CA GLY A 96 -3.65 5.76 -22.58
C GLY A 96 -3.96 7.23 -22.86
N LYS A 97 -5.13 7.51 -23.45
CA LYS A 97 -5.56 8.89 -23.79
C LYS A 97 -6.52 9.50 -22.78
N ASP A 98 -7.07 8.70 -21.87
CA ASP A 98 -8.13 9.11 -20.96
C ASP A 98 -7.60 9.26 -19.53
N GLU A 99 -8.19 10.21 -18.79
CA GLU A 99 -7.95 10.35 -17.35
C GLU A 99 -8.63 9.20 -16.60
N LEU A 100 -7.89 8.61 -15.68
CA LEU A 100 -8.36 7.45 -14.92
C LEU A 100 -8.98 7.93 -13.61
N ALA A 101 -10.31 7.84 -13.52
CA ALA A 101 -11.03 8.20 -12.30
C ALA A 101 -10.61 7.31 -11.13
N PHE A 102 -10.51 7.90 -9.94
CA PHE A 102 -10.16 7.17 -8.70
C PHE A 102 -11.32 6.25 -8.29
N THR A 103 -11.24 4.99 -8.71
CA THR A 103 -12.14 3.92 -8.28
C THR A 103 -11.33 2.70 -7.90
N PRO A 104 -11.80 1.86 -6.96
CA PRO A 104 -11.07 0.66 -6.54
C PRO A 104 -10.73 -0.29 -7.71
N GLU A 105 -11.63 -0.39 -8.70
CA GLU A 105 -11.44 -1.20 -9.90
C GLU A 105 -10.33 -0.65 -10.81
N ASN A 106 -10.31 0.67 -11.02
CA ASN A 106 -9.28 1.33 -11.82
C ASN A 106 -7.92 1.28 -11.14
N VAL A 107 -7.88 1.46 -9.81
CA VAL A 107 -6.66 1.34 -9.02
C VAL A 107 -6.12 -0.08 -9.13
N ARG A 108 -6.96 -1.10 -8.94
CA ARG A 108 -6.55 -2.50 -9.12
C ARG A 108 -6.02 -2.75 -10.53
N LYS A 109 -6.70 -2.26 -11.56
CA LYS A 109 -6.27 -2.38 -12.95
C LYS A 109 -4.89 -1.75 -13.18
N LEU A 110 -4.67 -0.55 -12.65
CA LEU A 110 -3.38 0.15 -12.76
C LEU A 110 -2.27 -0.61 -12.05
N LEU A 111 -2.48 -1.02 -10.80
CA LEU A 111 -1.47 -1.73 -10.01
C LEU A 111 -1.15 -3.12 -10.59
N THR A 112 -2.14 -3.80 -11.19
CA THR A 112 -1.93 -5.07 -11.88
C THR A 112 -1.07 -4.88 -13.12
N ALA A 113 -1.31 -3.81 -13.89
CA ALA A 113 -0.55 -3.54 -15.12
C ALA A 113 0.82 -2.89 -14.86
N CYS A 114 0.96 -2.19 -13.73
CA CYS A 114 2.19 -1.54 -13.30
C CYS A 114 2.56 -1.96 -11.86
N PRO A 115 3.05 -3.19 -11.65
CA PRO A 115 3.38 -3.69 -10.31
C PRO A 115 4.44 -2.88 -9.56
N TRP A 116 5.31 -2.17 -10.29
CA TRP A 116 6.33 -1.28 -9.73
C TRP A 116 5.74 -0.09 -8.97
N LEU A 117 4.52 0.33 -9.31
CA LEU A 117 3.85 1.44 -8.64
C LEU A 117 3.48 1.05 -7.20
N SER A 118 3.13 -0.21 -6.97
CA SER A 118 2.87 -0.74 -5.62
C SER A 118 4.08 -0.58 -4.71
N ASP A 119 5.30 -0.73 -5.24
CA ASP A 119 6.53 -0.58 -4.46
C ASP A 119 6.75 0.87 -4.04
N GLN A 120 6.59 1.84 -4.95
CA GLN A 120 6.67 3.28 -4.60
C GLN A 120 5.63 3.68 -3.56
N ILE A 121 4.38 3.18 -3.69
CA ILE A 121 3.31 3.46 -2.72
C ILE A 121 3.67 2.95 -1.33
N VAL A 122 4.17 1.71 -1.23
CA VAL A 122 4.55 1.10 0.05
C VAL A 122 5.74 1.84 0.64
N GLU A 123 6.75 2.18 -0.17
CA GLU A 123 7.93 2.93 0.28
C GLU A 123 7.54 4.28 0.88
N HIS A 124 6.74 5.09 0.17
CA HIS A 124 6.29 6.38 0.69
C HIS A 124 5.37 6.27 1.92
N SER A 125 4.62 5.17 2.04
CA SER A 125 3.75 4.88 3.18
C SER A 125 4.53 4.45 4.43
N ASP A 126 5.64 3.74 4.24
CA ASP A 126 6.49 3.24 5.32
C ASP A 126 7.55 4.29 5.76
N GLU A 127 7.82 5.29 4.93
CA GLU A 127 8.73 6.40 5.23
C GLU A 127 8.16 7.34 6.32
N LEU A 128 8.62 7.14 7.56
CA LEU A 128 8.20 7.91 8.73
C LEU A 128 8.43 9.42 8.57
N GLY A 129 9.47 9.81 7.82
CA GLY A 129 9.78 11.22 7.54
C GLY A 129 8.68 11.95 6.78
N ASN A 130 7.80 11.24 6.08
CA ASN A 130 6.67 11.82 5.36
C ASN A 130 5.52 12.24 6.30
N PHE A 131 5.44 11.63 7.50
CA PHE A 131 4.36 11.84 8.45
C PHE A 131 4.82 12.58 9.71
N LEU A 132 6.08 12.43 10.10
CA LEU A 132 6.67 13.14 11.23
C LEU A 132 7.21 14.51 10.80
N LYS A 133 6.65 15.58 11.35
CA LYS A 133 7.17 16.94 11.16
C LYS A 133 8.31 17.20 12.15
N ALA A 134 9.43 17.75 11.65
CA ALA A 134 10.57 18.21 12.45
C ALA A 134 10.29 19.54 13.17
#